data_AF-A0A1Q8CMG7-F1
#
_entry.id   AF-A0A1Q8CMG7-F1
#
_cell.length_a   1.000
_cell.length_b   1.000
_cell.length_c   1.000
_cell.angle_alpha   90.00
_cell.angle_beta   90.00
_cell.angle_gamma   90.00
#
_symmetry.space_group_name_H-M   'P 1'
#
loop_
_entity.id
_entity.type
_entity.pdbx_description
1 polymer ?
#
loop_
_entity_poly.entity_id
_entity_poly.type
_entity_poly.pdbx_seq_one_letter_code
_entity_poly.pdbx_strand_id
1 'polypeptide(L)'
;MTDLAARQAELVRALLADGPVPAGFDPDRVRAEAAALLAKRRGVAARLRPDLAATLGDRFRPLFDTWARENPRRAGESFRADLDAFARWLQERERQERERRSGHRLD
;
A
#
# COMPACT_ATOMS: atom_id res chain seq x y z
N MET A 1 5.15 -18.97 26.23
CA MET A 1 5.00 -19.50 24.85
C MET A 1 3.90 -18.70 24.17
N THR A 2 4.23 -17.85 23.20
CA THR A 2 3.21 -17.29 22.29
C THR A 2 2.63 -18.44 21.48
N ASP A 3 1.31 -18.58 21.48
CA ASP A 3 0.62 -19.57 20.65
C ASP A 3 0.80 -19.27 19.15
N LEU A 4 0.68 -20.30 18.30
CA LEU A 4 0.97 -20.26 16.87
C LEU A 4 0.23 -19.13 16.15
N ALA A 5 -1.03 -18.89 16.50
CA ALA A 5 -1.85 -17.84 15.91
C ALA A 5 -1.23 -16.44 16.11
N ALA A 6 -0.65 -16.18 17.29
CA ALA A 6 0.02 -14.91 17.57
C ALA A 6 1.26 -14.72 16.69
N ARG A 7 2.06 -15.78 16.51
CA ARG A 7 3.26 -15.74 15.65
C ARG A 7 2.92 -15.56 14.17
N GLN A 8 1.85 -16.19 13.69
CA GLN A 8 1.35 -15.97 12.34
C GLN A 8 0.87 -14.53 12.14
N ALA A 9 0.16 -13.97 13.13
CA ALA A 9 -0.28 -12.57 13.07
C ALA A 9 0.90 -11.58 13.05
N GLU A 10 1.97 -11.85 13.80
CA GLU A 10 3.20 -11.06 13.75
C GLU A 10 3.85 -11.11 12.36
N LEU A 11 3.98 -12.30 11.76
CA LEU A 11 4.52 -12.44 10.41
C LEU A 11 3.66 -11.72 9.36
N VAL A 12 2.34 -11.84 9.43
CA VAL A 12 1.42 -11.15 8.51
C VAL A 12 1.56 -9.63 8.64
N ARG A 13 1.73 -9.10 9.87
CA ARG A 13 2.02 -7.67 10.07
C ARG A 13 3.36 -7.25 9.46
N ALA A 14 4.41 -8.06 9.62
CA ALA A 14 5.71 -7.78 8.99
C ALA A 14 5.63 -7.75 7.46
N LEU A 15 4.85 -8.64 6.86
CA LEU A 15 4.70 -8.74 5.41
C LEU A 15 3.82 -7.67 4.77
N LEU A 16 2.78 -7.21 5.47
CA LEU A 16 1.76 -6.34 4.89
C LEU A 16 1.78 -4.91 5.41
N ALA A 17 2.37 -4.67 6.58
CA ALA A 17 2.23 -3.43 7.34
C ALA A 17 3.56 -2.87 7.88
N ASP A 18 4.69 -3.23 7.25
CA ASP A 18 6.04 -2.82 7.67
C ASP A 18 6.33 -3.09 9.16
N GLY A 19 5.70 -4.13 9.71
CA GLY A 19 5.91 -4.55 11.11
C GLY A 19 7.31 -5.15 11.34
N PRO A 20 7.75 -5.24 12.61
CA PRO A 20 9.02 -5.87 12.94
C PRO A 20 9.04 -7.35 12.52
N VAL A 21 10.19 -7.81 12.02
CA VAL A 21 10.38 -9.23 11.66
C VAL A 21 10.34 -10.09 12.93
N PRO A 22 9.45 -11.10 13.02
CA PRO A 22 9.37 -11.94 14.21
C PRO A 22 10.64 -12.79 14.39
N ALA A 23 11.01 -13.06 15.64
CA ALA A 23 12.16 -13.91 15.95
C ALA A 23 12.04 -15.30 15.30
N GLY A 24 13.14 -15.79 14.72
CA GLY A 24 13.20 -17.08 14.01
C GLY A 24 12.99 -16.98 12.50
N PHE A 25 12.65 -15.80 11.97
CA PHE A 25 12.62 -15.55 10.53
C PHE A 25 13.88 -14.81 10.07
N ASP A 26 14.31 -15.13 8.86
CA ASP A 26 15.36 -14.41 8.15
C ASP A 26 14.83 -13.03 7.71
N PRO A 27 15.41 -11.91 8.20
CA PRO A 27 14.93 -10.57 7.88
C PRO A 27 15.00 -10.21 6.40
N ASP A 28 16.01 -10.72 5.67
CA ASP A 28 16.15 -10.44 4.24
C ASP A 28 15.07 -11.16 3.44
N ARG A 29 14.75 -12.41 3.80
CA ARG A 29 13.66 -13.15 3.16
C ARG A 29 12.29 -12.52 3.42
N VAL A 30 12.03 -12.05 4.63
CA VAL A 30 10.76 -11.37 4.95
C VAL A 30 10.63 -10.06 4.18
N ARG A 31 11.71 -9.27 4.07
CA ARG A 31 11.72 -8.06 3.24
C ARG A 31 11.50 -8.35 1.76
N ALA A 32 12.14 -9.39 1.23
CA ALA A 32 11.96 -9.81 -0.16
C ALA A 32 10.51 -10.22 -0.44
N GLU A 33 9.90 -10.98 0.48
CA GLU A 33 8.49 -11.39 0.35
C GLU A 33 7.53 -10.19 0.46
N ALA A 34 7.76 -9.27 1.40
CA ALA A 34 6.96 -8.04 1.50
C ALA A 34 7.02 -7.23 0.19
N ALA A 35 8.20 -7.10 -0.42
CA ALA A 35 8.37 -6.44 -1.71
C ALA A 35 7.65 -7.19 -2.85
N ALA A 36 7.69 -8.53 -2.87
CA ALA A 36 6.99 -9.35 -3.85
C ALA A 36 5.46 -9.22 -3.73
N LEU A 37 4.93 -9.23 -2.50
CA LEU A 37 3.51 -9.02 -2.22
C LEU A 37 3.04 -7.63 -2.65
N LEU A 38 3.83 -6.59 -2.37
CA LEU A 38 3.55 -5.22 -2.82
C LEU A 38 3.54 -5.13 -4.35
N ALA A 39 4.54 -5.72 -5.01
CA ALA A 39 4.60 -5.77 -6.48
C ALA A 39 3.40 -6.52 -7.08
N LYS A 40 2.98 -7.63 -6.48
CA LYS A 40 1.79 -8.39 -6.89
C LYS A 40 0.52 -7.56 -6.75
N ARG A 41 0.31 -6.88 -5.62
CA ARG A 41 -0.85 -6.00 -5.40
C ARG A 41 -0.88 -4.89 -6.45
N ARG A 42 0.25 -4.24 -6.72
CA ARG A 42 0.39 -3.21 -7.75
C ARG A 42 0.11 -3.74 -9.17
N GLY A 43 0.58 -4.95 -9.49
CA GLY A 43 0.30 -5.60 -10.77
C GLY A 43 -1.18 -5.89 -10.98
N VAL A 44 -1.87 -6.39 -9.93
CA VAL A 44 -3.33 -6.60 -9.97
C VAL A 44 -4.06 -5.27 -10.12
N ALA A 45 -3.63 -4.22 -9.40
CA ALA A 45 -4.20 -2.89 -9.51
C ALA A 45 -4.12 -2.33 -10.94
N ALA A 46 -2.94 -2.38 -11.56
CA ALA A 46 -2.74 -1.94 -12.94
C ALA A 46 -3.58 -2.73 -13.94
N ARG A 47 -3.77 -4.04 -13.71
CA ARG A 47 -4.60 -4.90 -14.56
C ARG A 47 -6.09 -4.59 -14.43
N LEU A 48 -6.57 -4.29 -13.22
CA LEU A 48 -7.99 -4.02 -12.97
C LEU A 48 -8.39 -2.58 -13.30
N ARG A 49 -7.45 -1.63 -13.24
CA ARG A 49 -7.66 -0.20 -13.55
C ARG A 49 -6.56 0.32 -14.47
N PRO A 50 -6.49 -0.18 -15.72
CA PRO A 50 -5.47 0.24 -16.68
C PRO A 50 -5.62 1.73 -17.05
N ASP A 51 -6.84 2.26 -17.04
CA ASP A 51 -7.17 3.68 -17.22
C ASP A 51 -6.46 4.56 -16.18
N LEU A 52 -6.54 4.17 -14.91
CA LEU A 52 -5.93 4.90 -13.80
C LEU A 52 -4.40 4.81 -13.87
N ALA A 53 -3.87 3.62 -14.14
CA ALA A 53 -2.43 3.40 -14.29
C ALA A 53 -1.86 4.24 -15.46
N ALA A 54 -2.54 4.27 -16.60
CA ALA A 54 -2.15 5.08 -17.75
C ALA A 54 -2.21 6.58 -17.43
N THR A 55 -3.27 7.04 -16.76
CA THR A 55 -3.43 8.45 -16.36
C THR A 55 -2.32 8.92 -15.43
N LEU A 56 -1.88 8.06 -14.50
CA LEU A 56 -0.81 8.39 -13.56
C LEU A 56 0.59 8.22 -14.15
N GLY A 57 0.75 7.39 -15.19
CA GLY A 57 2.03 7.11 -15.84
C GLY A 57 3.10 6.68 -14.83
N ASP A 58 4.29 7.29 -14.92
CA ASP A 58 5.42 7.00 -14.04
C ASP A 58 5.14 7.28 -12.56
N ARG A 59 4.12 8.10 -12.24
CA ARG A 59 3.71 8.37 -10.86
C ARG A 59 2.92 7.22 -10.26
N PHE A 60 2.36 6.31 -11.06
CA PHE A 60 1.52 5.21 -10.57
C PHE A 60 2.26 4.37 -9.53
N ARG A 61 3.49 3.93 -9.85
CA ARG A 61 4.29 3.09 -8.96
C ARG A 61 4.59 3.76 -7.61
N PRO A 62 5.24 4.94 -7.54
CA PRO A 62 5.56 5.55 -6.25
C PRO A 62 4.32 5.93 -5.44
N LEU A 63 3.24 6.37 -6.09
CA LEU A 63 1.98 6.70 -5.40
C LEU A 63 1.30 5.45 -4.83
N PHE A 64 1.21 4.38 -5.63
CA PHE A 64 0.61 3.13 -5.17
C PHE A 64 1.44 2.50 -4.06
N ASP A 65 2.76 2.45 -4.18
CA ASP A 65 3.64 1.87 -3.16
C ASP A 65 3.57 2.67 -1.84
N THR A 66 3.41 3.99 -1.89
CA THR A 66 3.21 4.82 -0.67
C THR A 66 1.89 4.50 -0.01
N TRP A 67 0.79 4.60 -0.77
CA TRP A 67 -0.55 4.32 -0.25
C TRP A 67 -0.66 2.89 0.30
N ALA A 68 -0.10 1.91 -0.40
CA ALA A 68 -0.24 0.50 -0.04
C ALA A 68 0.45 0.15 1.28
N ARG A 69 1.57 0.82 1.62
CA ARG A 69 2.24 0.66 2.93
C ARG A 69 1.44 1.28 4.07
N GLU A 70 0.85 2.45 3.83
CA GLU A 70 -0.04 3.13 4.79
C GLU A 70 -1.41 2.44 4.93
N ASN A 71 -1.78 1.60 3.95
CA ASN A 71 -3.05 0.89 3.88
C ASN A 71 -2.83 -0.61 3.65
N PRO A 72 -2.34 -1.34 4.67
CA PRO A 72 -2.17 -2.79 4.62
C PRO A 72 -3.49 -3.50 4.31
N ARG A 73 -3.45 -4.50 3.43
CA ARG A 73 -4.66 -5.27 3.09
C ARG A 73 -5.15 -6.08 4.28
N ARG A 74 -6.47 -6.14 4.43
CA ARG A 74 -7.13 -6.98 5.42
C ARG A 74 -7.65 -8.27 4.78
N ALA A 75 -7.70 -9.34 5.58
CA ALA A 75 -8.30 -10.60 5.14
C ALA A 75 -9.76 -10.36 4.70
N GLY A 76 -10.15 -10.95 3.57
CA GLY A 76 -11.52 -10.82 3.01
C GLY A 76 -11.79 -9.52 2.24
N GLU A 77 -10.88 -8.55 2.22
CA GLU A 77 -11.04 -7.33 1.43
C GLU A 77 -10.99 -7.64 -0.07
N SER A 78 -11.96 -7.15 -0.84
CA SER A 78 -11.94 -7.33 -2.30
C SER A 78 -10.92 -6.40 -2.97
N PHE A 79 -10.35 -6.83 -4.10
CA PHE A 79 -9.48 -5.96 -4.89
C PHE A 79 -10.21 -4.72 -5.46
N ARG A 80 -11.53 -4.76 -5.63
CA ARG A 80 -12.29 -3.57 -6.05
C ARG A 80 -12.32 -2.52 -4.94
N ALA A 81 -12.67 -2.94 -3.72
CA ALA A 81 -12.66 -2.05 -2.56
C ALA A 81 -11.27 -1.46 -2.30
N ASP A 82 -10.22 -2.26 -2.51
CA ASP A 82 -8.82 -1.83 -2.44
C ASP A 82 -8.54 -0.66 -3.40
N LEU A 83 -8.97 -0.80 -4.66
CA LEU A 83 -8.74 0.22 -5.70
C LEU A 83 -9.60 1.46 -5.52
N ASP A 84 -10.82 1.31 -5.00
CA ASP A 84 -11.67 2.44 -4.67
C ASP A 84 -11.07 3.26 -3.52
N ALA A 85 -10.47 2.60 -2.52
CA ALA A 85 -9.75 3.28 -1.45
C ALA A 85 -8.49 4.02 -1.98
N PHE A 86 -7.73 3.41 -2.89
CA PHE A 86 -6.61 4.07 -3.56
C PHE A 86 -7.05 5.31 -4.35
N ALA A 87 -8.12 5.19 -5.14
CA ALA A 87 -8.66 6.30 -5.90
C ALA A 87 -9.10 7.47 -5.00
N ARG A 88 -9.78 7.18 -3.88
CA ARG A 88 -10.15 8.20 -2.89
C ARG A 88 -8.94 8.88 -2.28
N TRP A 89 -7.90 8.12 -1.93
CA TRP A 89 -6.66 8.68 -1.39
C TRP A 89 -5.96 9.61 -2.40
N LEU A 90 -5.98 9.30 -3.69
CA LEU A 90 -5.45 10.21 -4.73
C LEU A 90 -6.24 11.52 -4.77
N GLN A 91 -7.57 11.46 -4.76
CA GLN A 91 -8.43 12.65 -4.77
C GLN A 91 -8.24 13.53 -3.53
N GLU A 92 -8.08 12.89 -2.36
CA GLU A 92 -7.71 13.57 -1.12
C GLU A 92 -6.40 14.35 -1.30
N ARG A 93 -5.34 13.67 -1.75
CA ARG A 93 -4.03 14.31 -1.94
C ARG A 93 -4.09 15.47 -2.93
N GLU A 94 -4.74 15.29 -4.08
CA GLU A 94 -4.86 16.34 -5.08
C GLU A 94 -5.58 17.58 -4.53
N ARG A 95 -6.62 17.39 -3.71
CA ARG A 95 -7.32 18.50 -3.05
C ARG A 95 -6.39 19.23 -2.07
N GLN A 96 -5.70 18.48 -1.22
CA GLN A 96 -4.75 19.03 -0.25
C GLN A 96 -3.63 19.84 -0.94
N GLU A 97 -3.13 19.35 -2.07
CA GLU A 97 -2.13 20.08 -2.86
C GLU A 97 -2.67 21.36 -3.53
N ARG A 98 -3.95 21.38 -3.91
CA ARG A 98 -4.59 22.60 -4.45
C ARG A 98 -4.79 23.64 -3.37
N GLU A 99 -5.27 23.24 -2.19
CA GLU A 99 -5.47 24.11 -1.04
C GLU A 99 -4.15 24.75 -0.58
N ARG A 100 -3.07 23.96 -0.49
CA ARG A 100 -1.72 24.46 -0.19
C ARG A 100 -1.23 25.50 -1.21
N ARG A 101 -1.51 25.30 -2.49
CA ARG A 101 -1.15 26.23 -3.58
C ARG A 101 -1.98 27.51 -3.58
N SER A 102 -3.24 27.44 -3.14
CA SER A 102 -4.11 28.61 -2.99
C SER A 102 -3.75 29.43 -1.76
N GLY A 103 -3.40 28.78 -0.65
CA GLY A 103 -2.95 29.46 0.59
C GLY A 103 -1.60 30.17 0.42
N HIS A 104 -0.68 29.61 -0.37
CA HIS A 104 0.63 30.22 -0.66
C HIS A 104 0.56 31.43 -1.61
N ARG A 105 -0.61 31.80 -2.12
CA ARG A 105 -0.78 32.91 -3.08
C ARG A 105 -1.31 34.20 -2.44
N LEU A 106 -1.46 34.23 -1.11
CA LEU A 106 -2.00 35.34 -0.32
C LEU A 106 -1.00 35.95 0.69
N ASP A 107 0.28 35.57 0.61
CA ASP A 107 1.41 36.19 1.34
C ASP A 107 2.39 36.88 0.37
#